data_AF-A0A151SY20-F1
#
_entry.id   AF-A0A151SY20-F1
#
_cell.length_a   1.000
_cell.length_b   1.000
_cell.length_c   1.000
_cell.angle_alpha   90.00
_cell.angle_beta   90.00
_cell.angle_gamma   90.00
#
_symmetry.space_group_name_H-M   'P 1'
#
loop_
_entity.id
_entity.type
_entity.pdbx_description
1 polymer ?
#
loop_
_entity_poly.entity_id
_entity_poly.type
_entity_poly.pdbx_seq_one_letter_code
_entity_poly.pdbx_strand_id
1 'polypeptide(L)' 'MDDNLEEMIRDVGEENFERAHVYDTLKSDFEQPLYPGCSMFTRLSATLRLFSLKARNGWTDKSFTEMVGVIEGDASRR' A
#
# COMPACT_ATOMS: atom_id res chain seq x y z
N MET A 1 -4.45 21.28 20.28
CA MET A 1 -3.80 20.82 19.02
C MET A 1 -4.72 19.89 18.24
N ASP A 2 -5.65 19.20 18.91
CA ASP A 2 -6.70 18.39 18.25
C ASP A 2 -7.85 19.23 17.66
N ASP A 3 -8.24 20.33 18.32
CA ASP A 3 -9.39 21.18 17.92
C ASP A 3 -9.31 21.71 16.47
N ASN A 4 -8.11 21.76 15.88
CA ASN A 4 -7.89 22.19 14.49
C ASN A 4 -8.15 21.04 13.48
N LEU A 5 -7.79 19.81 13.84
CA LEU A 5 -7.96 18.65 12.96
C LEU A 5 -9.44 18.32 12.77
N GLU A 6 -10.23 18.38 13.83
CA GLU A 6 -11.67 18.13 13.77
C GLU A 6 -12.40 19.18 12.93
N GLU A 7 -11.97 20.45 12.99
CA GLU A 7 -12.47 21.53 12.14
C GLU A 7 -12.11 21.29 10.66
N MET A 8 -10.87 20.91 10.34
CA MET A 8 -10.47 20.56 8.98
C MET A 8 -11.26 19.37 8.41
N ILE A 9 -11.46 18.31 9.21
CA ILE A 9 -12.24 17.13 8.79
C ILE A 9 -13.70 17.52 8.56
N ARG A 10 -14.27 18.38 9.41
CA ARG A 10 -15.64 18.89 9.24
C ARG A 10 -15.80 19.71 7.97
N ASP A 11 -14.84 20.60 7.68
CA ASP A 11 -14.90 21.51 6.53
C ASP A 11 -14.74 20.78 5.18
N VAL A 12 -13.86 19.77 5.15
CA VAL A 12 -13.62 18.95 3.96
C VAL A 12 -14.66 17.83 3.82
N GLY A 13 -15.18 17.35 4.95
CA GLY A 13 -16.03 16.16 5.06
C GLY A 13 -15.19 14.89 5.19
N GLU A 14 -15.62 13.98 6.07
CA GLU A 14 -14.92 12.73 6.41
C GLU A 14 -14.58 11.89 5.15
N GLU A 15 -15.55 11.66 4.26
CA GLU A 15 -15.34 10.89 3.02
C GLU A 15 -14.33 11.52 2.05
N ASN A 16 -14.24 12.85 2.03
CA ASN A 16 -13.30 13.57 1.17
C ASN A 16 -11.90 13.57 1.79
N PHE A 17 -11.83 13.68 3.12
CA PHE A 17 -10.58 13.60 3.87
C PHE A 17 -9.96 12.19 3.72
N GLU A 18 -10.76 11.14 3.88
CA GLU A 18 -10.35 9.75 3.63
C GLU A 18 -9.87 9.56 2.18
N ARG A 19 -10.62 10.06 1.20
CA ARG A 19 -10.21 9.98 -0.22
C ARG A 19 -8.90 10.70 -0.49
N ALA A 20 -8.69 11.88 0.10
CA ALA A 20 -7.44 12.61 -0.03
C ALA A 20 -6.27 11.81 0.56
N HIS A 21 -6.44 11.23 1.75
CA HIS A 21 -5.43 10.38 2.36
C HIS A 21 -5.11 9.14 1.51
N VAL A 22 -6.13 8.46 0.98
CA VAL A 22 -5.95 7.31 0.08
C VAL A 22 -5.20 7.74 -1.18
N TYR A 23 -5.54 8.88 -1.77
CA TYR A 23 -4.86 9.44 -2.93
C TYR A 23 -3.37 9.71 -2.65
N ASP A 24 -3.05 10.36 -1.53
CA ASP A 24 -1.67 10.66 -1.15
C ASP A 24 -0.84 9.40 -0.93
N THR A 25 -1.45 8.36 -0.33
CA THR A 25 -0.82 7.05 -0.14
C THR A 25 -0.53 6.39 -1.49
N LEU A 26 -1.53 6.35 -2.37
CA LEU A 26 -1.38 5.77 -3.72
C LEU A 26 -0.35 6.52 -4.55
N LYS A 27 -0.32 7.85 -4.45
CA LYS A 27 0.67 8.69 -5.12
C LYS A 27 2.08 8.38 -4.61
N SER A 28 2.26 8.29 -3.30
CA SER A 28 3.54 7.91 -2.69
C SER A 28 4.01 6.54 -3.19
N ASP A 29 3.14 5.55 -3.18
CA ASP A 29 3.45 4.19 -3.66
C ASP A 29 3.69 4.14 -5.17
N PHE A 30 3.08 5.05 -5.94
CA PHE A 30 3.34 5.19 -7.38
C PHE A 30 4.73 5.78 -7.65
N GLU A 31 5.17 6.76 -6.86
CA GLU A 31 6.47 7.43 -7.06
C GLU A 31 7.66 6.60 -6.53
N GLN A 32 7.43 5.75 -5.52
CA GLN A 32 8.50 4.97 -4.89
C GLN A 32 8.80 3.66 -5.63
N PRO A 33 10.07 3.32 -5.89
CA PRO A 33 10.45 1.99 -6.38
C PRO A 33 10.12 0.93 -5.33
N LEU A 34 9.87 -0.32 -5.76
CA LEU A 34 9.55 -1.42 -4.85
C LEU A 34 10.64 -1.65 -3.78
N TYR A 35 11.89 -1.48 -4.16
CA TYR A 35 13.06 -1.46 -3.29
C TYR A 35 14.13 -0.55 -3.94
N PRO A 36 15.14 -0.06 -3.19
CA PRO A 36 16.18 0.81 -3.74
C PRO A 36 16.87 0.19 -4.97
N GLY A 37 16.91 0.94 -6.08
CA GLY A 37 17.50 0.48 -7.34
C GLY A 37 16.57 -0.36 -8.24
N CYS A 38 15.33 -0.65 -7.82
CA CYS A 38 14.35 -1.29 -8.69
C CYS A 38 13.88 -0.30 -9.78
N SER A 39 14.15 -0.61 -11.04
CA SER A 39 13.71 0.19 -12.20
C SER A 39 12.45 -0.34 -12.89
N MET A 40 12.08 -1.59 -12.59
CA MET A 40 10.95 -2.26 -13.26
C MET A 40 9.61 -2.04 -12.57
N PHE A 41 9.62 -1.86 -11.25
CA PHE A 41 8.40 -1.80 -10.45
C PHE A 41 8.45 -0.71 -9.38
N THR A 42 7.38 0.08 -9.33
CA THR A 42 7.01 0.91 -8.19
C THR A 42 6.25 0.08 -7.15
N ARG A 43 6.15 0.55 -5.90
CA ARG A 43 5.39 -0.14 -4.84
C ARG A 43 3.96 -0.41 -5.29
N LEU A 44 3.29 0.59 -5.87
CA LEU A 44 1.92 0.45 -6.37
C LEU A 44 1.82 -0.58 -7.49
N SER A 45 2.71 -0.53 -8.49
CA SER A 45 2.68 -1.45 -9.63
C SER A 45 2.95 -2.90 -9.21
N ALA A 46 3.82 -3.11 -8.22
CA ALA A 46 4.10 -4.42 -7.65
C ALA A 46 2.89 -4.96 -6.90
N THR A 47 2.28 -4.16 -6.03
CA THR A 47 1.09 -4.54 -5.27
C THR A 47 -0.07 -4.95 -6.18
N LEU A 48 -0.35 -4.16 -7.23
CA LEU A 48 -1.40 -4.47 -8.20
C LEU A 48 -1.13 -5.78 -8.97
N ARG A 49 0.13 -6.02 -9.35
CA ARG A 49 0.54 -7.26 -10.02
C ARG A 49 0.42 -8.47 -9.11
N LEU A 50 0.83 -8.35 -7.84
CA LEU A 50 0.71 -9.41 -6.84
C LEU A 50 -0.76 -9.73 -6.55
N PHE A 51 -1.61 -8.71 -6.43
CA PHE A 51 -3.05 -8.91 -6.24
C PHE A 51 -3.69 -9.62 -7.44
N SER A 52 -3.32 -9.21 -8.66
CA SER A 52 -3.78 -9.86 -9.88
C SER A 52 -3.33 -11.33 -9.96
N LEU A 53 -2.09 -11.61 -9.56
CA LEU A 53 -1.54 -12.96 -9.50
C LEU A 53 -2.28 -13.82 -8.47
N LYS A 54 -2.53 -13.27 -7.28
CA LYS A 54 -3.27 -13.91 -6.20
C LYS A 54 -4.67 -14.31 -6.67
N ALA A 55 -5.43 -13.37 -7.24
CA ALA A 55 -6.78 -13.62 -7.70
C ALA A 55 -6.83 -14.66 -8.82
N ARG A 56 -5.92 -14.55 -9.81
CA ARG A 56 -5.88 -15.47 -10.95
C ARG A 56 -5.51 -16.90 -10.55
N ASN A 57 -4.71 -17.08 -9.51
CA ASN A 57 -4.29 -18.39 -9.02
C ASN A 57 -5.14 -18.92 -7.85
N GLY A 58 -6.22 -18.21 -7.47
CA GLY A 58 -7.10 -18.62 -6.37
C GLY A 58 -6.39 -18.70 -5.02
N TRP A 59 -5.34 -17.90 -4.82
CA TRP A 59 -4.61 -17.88 -3.56
C TRP A 59 -5.48 -17.28 -2.46
N THR A 60 -5.68 -18.07 -1.40
CA THR A 60 -6.36 -17.58 -0.20
C THR A 60 -5.55 -16.48 0.46
N ASP A 61 -6.22 -15.60 1.22
CA ASP A 61 -5.54 -14.58 2.01
C ASP A 61 -4.53 -15.19 2.97
N LYS A 62 -4.90 -16.29 3.63
CA LYS A 62 -4.02 -17.01 4.55
C LYS A 62 -2.72 -17.46 3.89
N SER A 63 -2.80 -18.24 2.81
CA SER A 63 -1.62 -18.78 2.13
C SER A 63 -0.74 -17.69 1.52
N PHE A 64 -1.36 -16.60 1.04
CA PHE A 64 -0.62 -15.47 0.50
C PHE A 64 0.13 -14.69 1.58
N THR A 65 -0.51 -14.40 2.70
CA THR A 65 0.12 -13.71 3.83
C THR A 65 1.25 -14.53 4.43
N GLU A 66 1.07 -15.86 4.58
CA GLU A 66 2.14 -16.75 5.01
C GLU A 66 3.35 -16.70 4.06
N MET A 67 3.12 -16.73 2.73
CA MET A 67 4.18 -16.61 1.73
C MET A 67 4.91 -15.25 1.81
N VAL A 68 4.17 -14.14 1.93
CA VAL A 68 4.77 -12.80 2.08
C VAL A 68 5.63 -12.73 3.35
N GLY A 69 5.15 -13.26 4.47
CA GLY A 69 5.89 -13.30 5.72
C GLY A 69 7.21 -14.07 5.63
N VAL A 70 7.25 -15.15 4.83
CA VAL A 70 8.51 -15.89 4.56
C VAL A 70 9.50 -14.99 3.80
N ILE A 71 9.04 -14.27 2.78
CA ILE A 71 9.88 -13.39 1.95
C ILE A 71 10.40 -12.19 2.76
N GLU A 72 9.55 -11.60 3.61
CA GLU A 72 9.93 -10.50 4.51
C GLU A 72 10.92 -10.96 5.60
N GLY A 73 10.72 -12.16 6.15
CA GLY A 73 11.62 -12.75 7.14
C GLY A 73 13.04 -13.00 6.60
N ASP A 74 13.18 -13.29 5.30
CA ASP A 74 14.48 -13.44 4.64
C ASP A 74 15.13 -12.10 4.28
N ALA A 75 14.35 -11.04 4.05
CA ALA A 75 14.86 -9.70 3.77
C ALA A 75 15.48 -9.02 5.01
N SER A 76 15.03 -9.38 6.22
CA SER A 76 15.53 -8.84 7.50
C SER A 76 16.84 -9.46 7.99
N ARG A 77 17.38 -10.46 7.27
CA ARG A 77 18.65 -11.16 7.59
C ARG A 77 19.83 -10.77 6.70
N ARG A 78 19.69 -9.74 5.85
CA ARG A 78 20.73 -9.24 4.95
C ARG A 78 21.08 -7.79 5.24
#